data_AF-A0A016TIV1-F1
#
_entry.id   AF-A0A016TIV1-F1
#
_cell.length_a   1.000
_cell.length_b   1.000
_cell.length_c   1.000
_cell.angle_alpha   90.00
_cell.angle_beta   90.00
_cell.angle_gamma   90.00
#
_symmetry.space_group_name_H-M   'P 1'
#
loop_
_entity.id
_entity.type
_entity.pdbx_description
1 polymer ?
#
loop_
_entity_poly.entity_id
_entity_poly.type
_entity_poly.pdbx_seq_one_letter_code
_entity_poly.pdbx_strand_id
1 'polypeptide(L)'
;MAALVLLLAVIAAAEACAPTTPTTVTTGRKRRAAEVVLVTVVTNQKYKPSMNDAHLQTMKALLNDYTTSKNVVYDKRMVHERPSNVGGRFAVVYTVRNADCGQVSDFARGARRQANFITRMGVKCRGRPEVPIN
;
A
#
# COMPACT_ATOMS: atom_id res chain seq x y z
N MET A 1 -50.03 -40.19 -17.92
CA MET A 1 -49.14 -39.92 -19.07
C MET A 1 -49.12 -38.40 -19.22
N ALA A 2 -48.27 -37.67 -18.51
CA ALA A 2 -46.86 -37.39 -18.82
C ALA A 2 -46.69 -36.63 -20.15
N ALA A 3 -46.34 -35.35 -20.07
CA ALA A 3 -45.43 -34.68 -21.00
C ALA A 3 -45.03 -33.30 -20.44
N LEU A 4 -43.89 -33.25 -19.75
CA LEU A 4 -43.13 -32.04 -19.45
C LEU A 4 -42.42 -31.59 -20.75
N VAL A 5 -42.54 -30.31 -21.09
CA VAL A 5 -41.84 -29.69 -22.22
C VAL A 5 -40.54 -29.07 -21.70
N LEU A 6 -39.39 -29.56 -22.16
CA LEU A 6 -38.08 -28.93 -21.96
C LEU A 6 -37.49 -28.58 -23.34
N LEU A 7 -37.33 -27.27 -23.57
CA LEU A 7 -36.74 -26.69 -24.77
C LEU A 7 -35.20 -26.68 -24.70
N LEU A 8 -34.59 -27.31 -25.72
CA LEU A 8 -33.54 -26.80 -26.61
C LEU A 8 -32.43 -25.88 -26.05
N ALA A 9 -31.17 -26.32 -26.21
CA ALA A 9 -30.26 -25.73 -27.21
C ALA A 9 -28.98 -26.59 -27.34
N VAL A 10 -28.52 -26.76 -28.57
CA VAL A 10 -27.37 -27.60 -28.98
C VAL A 10 -26.36 -26.71 -29.75
N ILE A 11 -25.08 -27.11 -29.74
CA ILE A 11 -23.93 -26.79 -30.66
C ILE A 11 -23.39 -25.35 -30.55
N ALA A 12 -22.09 -24.99 -30.65
CA ALA A 12 -20.91 -25.54 -31.31
C ALA A 12 -19.63 -24.88 -30.72
N ALA A 13 -18.51 -25.60 -30.52
CA ALA A 13 -17.35 -25.80 -31.43
C ALA A 13 -16.24 -24.73 -31.37
N ALA A 14 -15.00 -25.24 -31.25
CA ALA A 14 -13.70 -24.72 -31.68
C ALA A 14 -13.18 -23.38 -31.12
N GLU A 15 -12.17 -23.44 -30.25
CA GLU A 15 -11.19 -22.34 -30.09
C GLU A 15 -9.94 -22.66 -30.93
N ALA A 16 -9.91 -22.09 -32.14
CA ALA A 16 -8.69 -21.89 -32.90
C ALA A 16 -8.59 -20.40 -33.27
N CYS A 17 -7.35 -19.91 -33.32
CA CYS A 17 -6.86 -18.60 -33.75
C CYS A 17 -6.79 -17.47 -32.70
N ALA A 18 -5.54 -17.05 -32.46
CA ALA A 18 -5.17 -15.83 -31.77
C ALA A 18 -5.57 -14.57 -32.57
N PRO A 19 -5.90 -13.44 -31.92
CA PRO A 19 -5.93 -12.15 -32.56
C PRO A 19 -4.74 -11.26 -32.16
N THR A 20 -4.13 -10.68 -33.20
CA THR A 20 -3.11 -9.63 -33.17
C THR A 20 -3.71 -8.27 -32.73
N THR A 21 -2.88 -7.50 -32.03
CA THR A 21 -2.95 -6.14 -31.46
C THR A 21 -3.95 -5.11 -32.01
N PRO A 22 -4.36 -4.12 -31.17
CA PRO A 22 -4.00 -2.73 -31.47
C PRO A 22 -3.29 -2.03 -30.30
N THR A 23 -2.14 -1.45 -30.60
CA THR A 23 -1.39 -0.54 -29.73
C THR A 23 -2.20 0.73 -29.56
N THR A 24 -3.05 0.79 -28.53
CA THR A 24 -3.59 2.07 -28.07
C THR A 24 -2.53 2.72 -27.20
N VAL A 25 -1.76 3.66 -27.77
CA VAL A 25 -0.99 4.63 -26.99
C VAL A 25 -1.98 5.59 -26.35
N THR A 26 -2.69 5.12 -25.32
CA THR A 26 -3.36 6.01 -24.40
C THR A 26 -2.28 6.55 -23.48
N THR A 27 -1.89 7.81 -23.67
CA THR A 27 -1.28 8.66 -22.63
C THR A 27 -2.29 8.94 -21.50
N GLY A 28 -3.01 7.92 -21.08
CA GLY A 28 -3.84 7.91 -19.90
C GLY A 28 -2.93 7.62 -18.72
N ARG A 29 -2.92 8.52 -17.75
CA ARG A 29 -2.29 8.31 -16.43
C ARG A 29 -2.84 7.00 -15.88
N LYS A 30 -2.12 5.88 -16.09
CA LYS A 30 -2.55 4.53 -15.73
C LYS A 30 -2.84 4.56 -14.23
N ARG A 31 -4.13 4.59 -13.87
CA ARG A 31 -4.57 4.50 -12.47
C ARG A 31 -4.03 3.18 -11.95
N ARG A 32 -2.93 3.25 -11.21
CA ARG A 32 -2.24 2.08 -10.71
C ARG A 32 -3.20 1.32 -9.79
N ALA A 33 -3.18 -0.01 -9.88
CA ALA A 33 -4.06 -0.87 -9.13
C ALA A 33 -3.88 -0.62 -7.63
N ALA A 34 -5.00 -0.51 -6.92
CA ALA A 34 -4.99 -0.39 -5.49
C ALA A 34 -4.46 -1.70 -4.88
N GLU A 35 -3.42 -1.59 -4.05
CA GLU A 35 -2.72 -2.75 -3.49
C GLU A 35 -2.42 -2.57 -1.99
N VAL A 36 -1.77 -3.58 -1.41
CA VAL A 36 -1.22 -3.49 -0.05
C VAL A 36 0.20 -2.94 -0.16
N VAL A 37 0.46 -1.83 0.52
CA VAL A 37 1.75 -1.15 0.59
C VAL A 37 2.25 -1.19 2.02
N LEU A 38 3.50 -1.61 2.21
CA LEU A 38 4.17 -1.59 3.50
C LEU A 38 5.12 -0.39 3.54
N VAL A 39 4.98 0.44 4.56
CA VAL A 39 5.91 1.55 4.83
C VAL A 39 6.64 1.25 6.14
N THR A 40 7.94 1.03 6.06
CA THR A 40 8.80 0.82 7.23
C THR A 40 9.43 2.14 7.62
N VAL A 41 9.19 2.62 8.82
CA VAL A 41 9.76 3.85 9.37
C VAL A 41 10.67 3.50 10.53
N VAL A 42 11.97 3.68 10.39
CA VAL A 42 12.96 3.43 11.45
C VAL A 42 13.33 4.75 12.09
N THR A 43 13.18 4.84 13.41
CA THR A 43 13.54 6.04 14.18
C THR A 43 14.97 5.97 14.70
N ASN A 44 15.47 7.04 15.31
CA ASN A 44 16.74 7.07 16.04
C ASN A 44 16.62 6.50 17.47
N GLN A 45 15.41 6.17 17.92
CA GLN A 45 15.16 5.66 19.26
C GLN A 45 15.56 4.19 19.36
N LYS A 46 16.08 3.79 20.52
CA LYS A 46 16.36 2.37 20.82
C LYS A 46 15.05 1.60 20.96
N TYR A 47 15.02 0.37 20.45
CA TYR A 47 13.88 -0.51 20.64
C TYR A 47 13.81 -0.95 22.11
N LYS A 48 12.71 -0.61 22.77
CA LYS A 48 12.39 -1.04 24.14
C LYS A 48 10.92 -1.50 24.14
N PRO A 49 10.64 -2.82 24.28
CA PRO A 49 9.27 -3.32 24.24
C PRO A 49 8.31 -2.62 25.20
N SER A 50 8.78 -2.29 26.41
CA SER A 50 8.00 -1.57 27.44
C SER A 50 7.59 -0.15 27.04
N MET A 51 8.22 0.43 26.02
CA MET A 51 7.93 1.77 25.51
C MET A 51 7.18 1.75 24.17
N ASN A 52 6.87 0.57 23.62
CA ASN A 52 6.28 0.46 22.29
C ASN A 52 4.97 1.24 22.17
N ASP A 53 4.07 1.15 23.15
CA ASP A 53 2.78 1.83 23.10
C ASP A 53 2.94 3.34 23.12
N ALA A 54 3.82 3.86 23.99
CA ALA A 54 4.13 5.28 24.08
C ALA A 54 4.74 5.80 22.77
N HIS A 55 5.75 5.12 22.23
CA HIS A 55 6.37 5.52 20.97
C HIS A 55 5.41 5.40 19.78
N LEU A 56 4.55 4.38 19.76
CA LEU A 56 3.53 4.22 18.72
C LEU A 56 2.51 5.36 18.78
N GLN A 57 2.11 5.79 19.98
CA GLN A 57 1.23 6.94 20.17
C GLN A 57 1.86 8.24 19.67
N THR A 58 3.15 8.46 19.93
CA THR A 58 3.89 9.60 19.35
C THR A 58 3.91 9.54 17.82
N MET A 59 4.18 8.36 17.25
CA MET A 59 4.19 8.19 15.78
C MET A 59 2.81 8.45 15.16
N LYS A 60 1.72 8.04 15.83
CA LYS A 60 0.34 8.34 15.42
C LYS A 60 0.05 9.84 15.42
N ALA A 61 0.44 10.54 16.48
CA ALA A 61 0.25 11.99 16.58
C ALA A 61 0.99 12.72 15.45
N LEU A 62 2.26 12.37 15.22
CA LEU A 62 3.07 12.97 14.15
C LEU A 62 2.51 12.67 12.75
N LEU A 63 2.03 11.45 12.51
CA LEU A 63 1.37 11.11 11.26
C LEU A 63 0.10 11.94 11.07
N ASN A 64 -0.72 12.07 12.12
CA ASN A 64 -1.95 12.86 12.10
C ASN A 64 -1.66 14.34 11.79
N ASP A 65 -0.71 14.94 12.49
CA ASP A 65 -0.29 16.34 12.28
C ASP A 65 0.22 16.57 10.86
N TYR A 66 1.06 15.65 10.36
CA TYR A 66 1.56 15.73 8.99
C TYR A 66 0.43 15.63 7.97
N THR A 67 -0.50 14.68 8.13
CA THR A 67 -1.65 14.53 7.22
C THR A 67 -2.57 15.74 7.24
N THR A 68 -2.83 16.32 8.41
CA THR A 68 -3.59 17.56 8.57
C THR A 68 -2.90 18.73 7.87
N SER A 69 -1.60 18.91 8.08
CA SER A 69 -0.83 20.00 7.45
C SER A 69 -0.79 19.93 5.92
N LYS A 70 -0.94 18.73 5.36
CA LYS A 70 -0.95 18.47 3.92
C LYS A 70 -2.36 18.35 3.33
N ASN A 71 -3.41 18.54 4.13
CA ASN A 71 -4.81 18.32 3.75
C ASN A 71 -5.03 16.92 3.13
N VAL A 72 -4.34 15.91 3.66
CA VAL A 72 -4.44 14.52 3.20
C VAL A 72 -5.55 13.83 3.99
N VAL A 73 -6.61 13.46 3.28
CA VAL A 73 -7.71 12.65 3.83
C VAL A 73 -7.51 11.20 3.41
N TYR A 74 -7.58 10.28 4.37
CA TYR A 74 -7.49 8.84 4.13
C TYR A 74 -8.39 8.06 5.08
N ASP A 75 -8.79 6.85 4.68
CA ASP A 75 -9.53 5.95 5.56
C ASP A 75 -8.55 5.31 6.56
N LYS A 76 -8.65 5.71 7.83
CA LYS A 76 -7.81 5.18 8.92
C LYS A 76 -7.94 3.66 9.06
N ARG A 77 -9.07 3.05 8.67
CA ARG A 77 -9.27 1.60 8.71
C ARG A 77 -8.42 0.85 7.69
N MET A 78 -7.90 1.55 6.68
CA MET A 78 -7.00 1.00 5.68
C MET A 78 -5.53 1.04 6.10
N VAL A 79 -5.21 1.69 7.23
CA VAL A 79 -3.85 1.83 7.74
C VAL A 79 -3.72 1.09 9.07
N HIS A 80 -2.87 0.08 9.11
CA HIS A 80 -2.53 -0.63 10.35
C HIS A 80 -1.07 -0.41 10.69
N GLU A 81 -0.79 0.12 11.88
CA GLU A 81 0.57 0.25 12.38
C GLU A 81 0.96 -0.90 13.32
N ARG A 82 2.22 -1.32 13.23
CA ARG A 82 2.81 -2.28 14.17
C ARG A 82 4.22 -1.83 14.56
N PRO A 83 4.56 -1.83 15.86
CA PRO A 83 5.94 -1.62 16.29
C PRO A 83 6.83 -2.79 15.87
N SER A 84 8.08 -2.48 15.53
CA SER A 84 9.07 -3.44 15.06
C SER A 84 10.47 -3.06 15.57
N ASN A 85 11.34 -4.07 15.62
CA ASN A 85 12.76 -3.89 15.93
C ASN A 85 13.56 -4.03 14.64
N VAL A 86 14.21 -2.95 14.21
CA VAL A 86 15.10 -2.96 13.05
C VAL A 86 16.49 -2.53 13.52
N GLY A 87 17.42 -3.49 13.61
CA GLY A 87 18.80 -3.20 14.03
C GLY A 87 18.91 -2.58 15.43
N GLY A 88 18.06 -2.98 16.37
CA GLY A 88 18.04 -2.44 17.74
C GLY A 88 17.32 -1.10 17.88
N ARG A 89 16.70 -0.58 16.80
CA ARG A 89 15.96 0.68 16.79
C ARG A 89 14.46 0.44 16.73
N PHE A 90 13.72 1.36 17.36
CA PHE A 90 12.27 1.40 17.26
C PHE A 90 11.88 1.77 15.83
N ALA A 91 11.12 0.88 15.21
CA ALA A 91 10.54 1.09 13.90
C ALA A 91 9.02 0.88 13.95
N VAL A 92 8.31 1.50 13.03
CA VAL A 92 6.89 1.26 12.80
C VAL A 92 6.70 0.76 11.37
N VAL A 93 5.98 -0.33 11.20
CA VAL A 93 5.55 -0.82 9.89
C VAL A 93 4.08 -0.44 9.72
N TYR A 94 3.80 0.42 8.75
CA TYR A 94 2.45 0.76 8.35
C TYR A 94 2.03 -0.12 7.18
N THR A 95 0.93 -0.85 7.34
CA THR A 95 0.27 -1.60 6.28
C THR A 95 -0.88 -0.76 5.74
N VAL A 96 -0.70 -0.21 4.55
CA VAL A 96 -1.72 0.60 3.85
C VAL A 96 -2.41 -0.29 2.83
N ARG A 97 -3.70 -0.54 3.01
CA ARG A 97 -4.53 -1.35 2.11
C ARG A 97 -5.23 -0.46 1.09
N ASN A 98 -5.53 -1.03 -0.08
CA ASN A 98 -6.29 -0.37 -1.14
C ASN A 98 -5.71 0.98 -1.56
N ALA A 99 -4.38 1.08 -1.64
CA ALA A 99 -3.69 2.33 -1.97
C ALA A 99 -2.84 2.19 -3.22
N ASP A 100 -2.62 3.32 -3.91
CA ASP A 100 -1.61 3.40 -4.95
C ASP A 100 -0.21 3.50 -4.32
N CYS A 101 0.66 2.55 -4.64
CA CYS A 101 2.06 2.55 -4.24
C CYS A 101 2.81 3.83 -4.64
N GLY A 102 2.49 4.44 -5.79
CA GLY A 102 3.10 5.71 -6.21
C GLY A 102 2.78 6.83 -5.23
N GLN A 103 1.49 7.05 -4.96
CA GLN A 103 1.01 8.04 -3.99
C GLN A 103 1.58 7.81 -2.59
N VAL A 104 1.60 6.56 -2.11
CA VAL A 104 2.18 6.24 -0.79
C VAL A 104 3.69 6.52 -0.77
N SER A 105 4.41 6.22 -1.86
CA SER A 105 5.85 6.52 -1.98
C SER A 105 6.12 8.02 -1.94
N ASP A 106 5.34 8.82 -2.67
CA ASP A 106 5.48 10.28 -2.70
C ASP A 106 5.15 10.90 -1.34
N PHE A 107 4.08 10.42 -0.69
CA PHE A 107 3.71 10.82 0.67
C PHE A 107 4.84 10.53 1.67
N ALA A 108 5.39 9.32 1.63
CA ALA A 108 6.50 8.91 2.48
C ALA A 108 7.75 9.77 2.20
N ARG A 109 8.11 10.05 0.94
CA ARG A 109 9.21 10.97 0.61
C ARG A 109 9.00 12.37 1.17
N GLY A 110 7.75 12.85 1.22
CA GLY A 110 7.42 14.12 1.87
C GLY A 110 7.64 14.06 3.38
N ALA A 111 7.13 13.01 4.04
CA ALA A 111 7.26 12.81 5.48
C ALA A 111 8.73 12.68 5.92
N ARG A 112 9.56 11.97 5.14
CA ARG A 112 10.99 11.78 5.41
C ARG A 112 11.71 13.11 5.64
N ARG A 113 11.43 14.09 4.77
CA ARG A 113 12.09 15.39 4.74
C ARG A 113 11.72 16.29 5.92
N GLN A 114 10.62 16.00 6.62
CA GLN A 114 10.15 16.80 7.73
C GLN A 114 10.47 16.18 9.10
N ALA A 115 10.92 14.92 9.15
CA ALA A 115 11.08 14.17 10.37
C ALA A 115 12.53 13.75 10.60
N ASN A 116 13.29 14.64 11.26
CA ASN A 116 14.72 14.46 11.54
C ASN A 116 15.04 13.26 12.45
N PHE A 117 14.09 12.80 13.25
CA PHE A 117 14.25 11.64 14.13
C PHE A 117 14.10 10.30 13.38
N ILE A 118 13.55 10.31 12.15
CA ILE A 118 13.55 9.14 11.28
C ILE A 118 14.99 8.95 10.77
N THR A 119 15.53 7.74 10.85
CA THR A 119 16.88 7.42 10.35
C THR A 119 16.83 6.73 9.00
N ARG A 120 15.76 5.97 8.74
CA ARG A 120 15.52 5.28 7.48
C ARG A 120 14.03 5.14 7.27
N MET A 121 13.60 5.22 6.02
CA MET A 121 12.26 4.80 5.63
C MET A 121 12.34 3.93 4.37
N GLY A 122 11.38 3.04 4.21
CA GLY A 122 11.31 2.17 3.04
C GLY A 122 9.87 1.88 2.67
N VAL A 123 9.61 1.73 1.38
CA VAL A 123 8.29 1.40 0.84
C VAL A 123 8.39 0.10 0.07
N LYS A 124 7.62 -0.89 0.48
CA LYS A 124 7.50 -2.18 -0.19
C LYS A 124 6.10 -2.34 -0.75
N CYS A 125 6.04 -2.48 -2.05
CA CYS A 125 4.82 -2.60 -2.82
C CYS A 125 4.60 -4.07 -3.21
N ARG A 126 3.37 -4.47 -3.51
CA ARG A 126 3.06 -5.89 -3.75
C ARG A 126 3.91 -6.45 -4.89
N GLY A 127 4.57 -7.58 -4.64
CA GLY A 127 5.44 -8.25 -5.63
C GLY A 127 6.71 -7.47 -6.01
N ARG A 128 7.03 -6.38 -5.32
CA ARG A 128 8.18 -5.51 -5.62
C ARG A 128 9.19 -5.51 -4.46
N PRO A 129 10.49 -5.31 -4.75
CA PRO A 129 11.48 -5.11 -3.71
C PRO A 129 11.17 -3.84 -2.90
N GLU A 130 11.64 -3.79 -1.67
CA GLU A 130 11.54 -2.58 -0.84
C GLU A 130 12.46 -1.49 -1.42
N VAL A 131 11.89 -0.30 -1.60
CA VAL A 131 12.61 0.87 -2.08
C VAL A 131 12.94 1.77 -0.88
N PRO A 132 14.22 2.01 -0.57
CA PRO A 132 14.60 2.94 0.49
C PRO A 132 14.23 4.38 0.10
N ILE A 133 13.84 5.16 1.11
CA ILE A 133 13.56 6.60 1.01
C ILE A 133 14.63 7.33 1.80
N ASN A 134 15.48 8.06 1.08
CA ASN A 134 16.53 8.91 1.63
C ASN A 134 15.97 10.26 2.06
#